data_AF-A0A7S1DMZ8-F1
#
_entry.id   AF-A0A7S1DMZ8-F1
#
_cell.length_a   1.000
_cell.length_b   1.000
_cell.length_c   1.000
_cell.angle_alpha   90.00
_cell.angle_beta   90.00
_cell.angle_gamma   90.00
#
_symmetry.space_group_name_H-M   'P 1'
#
loop_
_entity.id
_entity.type
_entity.pdbx_description
1 polymer ?
#
loop_
_entity_poly.entity_id
_entity_poly.type
_entity_poly.pdbx_seq_one_letter_code
_entity_poly.pdbx_strand_id
1 'polypeptide(L)'
;GGGEDKRSEVGGDDAIVAVMQAIRFLSYSSESNRTQFGDLGVCETLSSLIDLKVEEALEASASPVGSLAWKVVGAGLTAVSYLSYRHPSNRHKCLSTGLLQRINSMNRCKLPEKVRSCLQSAKTMLTVTDAPLASAGGKGGG
;
A
#
# COMPACT_ATOMS: atom_id res chain seq x y z
N GLY A 1 -36.47 16.18 -24.61
CA GLY A 1 -35.25 17.00 -24.68
C GLY A 1 -34.52 16.87 -23.36
N GLY A 2 -33.21 16.59 -23.43
CA GLY A 2 -32.23 16.84 -22.37
C GLY A 2 -32.32 15.98 -21.11
N GLY A 3 -31.77 14.77 -21.14
CA GLY A 3 -31.27 14.13 -19.92
C GLY A 3 -29.91 14.74 -19.61
N GLU A 4 -29.83 15.52 -18.52
CA GLU A 4 -28.56 16.02 -18.02
C GLU A 4 -27.82 14.86 -17.35
N ASP A 5 -26.88 14.25 -18.09
CA ASP A 5 -25.87 13.36 -17.56
C ASP A 5 -25.03 14.12 -16.51
N LYS A 6 -25.41 14.01 -15.23
CA LYS A 6 -24.57 14.40 -14.10
C LYS A 6 -23.35 13.47 -14.04
N ARG A 7 -22.38 13.72 -14.91
CA ARG A 7 -21.05 13.15 -14.80
C ARG A 7 -20.37 13.83 -13.61
N SER A 8 -20.51 13.24 -12.42
CA SER A 8 -19.72 13.66 -11.26
C SER A 8 -18.24 13.56 -11.65
N GLU A 9 -17.56 14.70 -11.75
CA GLU A 9 -16.10 14.74 -11.86
C GLU A 9 -15.54 14.03 -10.63
N VAL A 10 -14.98 12.85 -10.84
CA VAL A 10 -14.22 12.15 -9.81
C VAL A 10 -13.00 13.00 -9.52
N GLY A 11 -12.89 13.53 -8.29
CA GLY A 11 -11.73 14.30 -7.86
C GLY A 11 -10.45 13.47 -8.03
N GLY A 12 -9.33 14.13 -8.35
CA GLY A 12 -8.07 13.46 -8.66
C GLY A 12 -7.62 12.43 -7.60
N ASP A 13 -7.86 12.70 -6.33
CA ASP A 13 -7.51 11.77 -5.26
C ASP A 13 -8.48 10.59 -5.13
N ASP A 14 -9.76 10.74 -5.49
CA ASP A 14 -10.69 9.60 -5.55
C ASP A 14 -10.28 8.63 -6.66
N ALA A 15 -9.79 9.15 -7.79
CA ALA A 15 -9.20 8.33 -8.84
C ALA A 15 -7.93 7.61 -8.36
N ILE A 16 -7.07 8.29 -7.59
CA ILE A 16 -5.88 7.67 -6.99
C ILE A 16 -6.27 6.54 -6.03
N VAL A 17 -7.25 6.76 -5.15
CA VAL A 17 -7.74 5.72 -4.24
C VAL A 17 -8.29 4.53 -5.02
N ALA A 18 -9.05 4.77 -6.09
CA ALA A 18 -9.57 3.71 -6.95
C ALA A 18 -8.45 2.89 -7.62
N VAL A 19 -7.40 3.55 -8.12
CA VAL A 19 -6.23 2.88 -8.70
C VAL A 19 -5.51 2.02 -7.65
N MET A 20 -5.31 2.53 -6.44
CA MET A 20 -4.68 1.76 -5.35
C MET A 20 -5.53 0.53 -4.95
N GLN A 21 -6.85 0.67 -4.93
CA GLN A 21 -7.76 -0.46 -4.71
C GLN A 21 -7.67 -1.48 -5.85
N ALA A 22 -7.59 -1.03 -7.11
CA ALA A 22 -7.41 -1.92 -8.25
C ALA A 22 -6.09 -2.69 -8.17
N ILE A 23 -4.98 -2.01 -7.86
CA ILE A 23 -3.66 -2.65 -7.65
C ILE A 23 -3.76 -3.70 -6.54
N ARG A 24 -4.38 -3.38 -5.41
CA ARG A 24 -4.62 -4.34 -4.33
C ARG A 24 -5.36 -5.59 -4.82
N PHE A 25 -6.50 -5.42 -5.49
CA PHE A 25 -7.30 -6.54 -5.97
C PHE A 25 -6.55 -7.39 -6.99
N LEU A 26 -5.89 -6.76 -7.95
CA LEU A 26 -5.10 -7.44 -8.98
C LEU A 26 -3.88 -8.16 -8.38
N SER A 27 -3.31 -7.65 -7.29
CA SER A 27 -2.14 -8.24 -6.62
C SER A 27 -2.50 -9.37 -5.66
N TYR A 28 -3.74 -9.43 -5.15
CA TYR A 28 -4.10 -10.37 -4.09
C TYR A 28 -3.92 -11.84 -4.48
N SER A 29 -4.47 -12.24 -5.62
CA SER A 29 -4.51 -13.64 -6.05
C SER A 29 -3.54 -13.98 -7.19
N SER A 30 -2.82 -12.98 -7.75
CA SER A 30 -1.96 -13.19 -8.90
C SER A 30 -0.50 -12.83 -8.60
N GLU A 31 0.35 -13.85 -8.49
CA GLU A 31 1.80 -13.66 -8.41
C GLU A 31 2.35 -12.99 -9.67
N SER A 32 1.85 -13.39 -10.85
CA SER A 32 2.21 -12.76 -12.13
C SER A 32 1.96 -11.25 -12.11
N ASN A 33 0.82 -10.81 -11.58
CA ASN A 33 0.51 -9.38 -11.47
C ASN A 33 1.45 -8.68 -10.49
N ARG A 34 1.79 -9.32 -9.36
CA ARG A 34 2.78 -8.76 -8.42
C ARG A 34 4.14 -8.59 -9.09
N THR A 35 4.60 -9.57 -9.85
CA THR A 35 5.84 -9.49 -10.63
C THR A 35 5.79 -8.35 -11.62
N GLN A 36 4.75 -8.29 -12.47
CA GLN A 36 4.58 -7.25 -13.48
C GLN A 36 4.54 -5.85 -12.86
N PHE A 37 3.76 -5.65 -11.79
CA PHE A 37 3.74 -4.37 -11.08
C PHE A 37 5.09 -4.03 -10.46
N GLY A 38 5.80 -5.02 -9.93
CA GLY A 38 7.17 -4.84 -9.44
C GLY A 38 8.11 -4.37 -10.55
N ASP A 39 8.04 -4.98 -11.73
CA ASP A 39 8.92 -4.66 -12.87
C ASP A 39 8.58 -3.32 -13.52
N LEU A 40 7.32 -2.89 -13.43
CA LEU A 40 6.85 -1.58 -13.86
C LEU A 40 7.15 -0.46 -12.85
N GLY A 41 7.81 -0.74 -11.73
CA GLY A 41 8.18 0.28 -10.73
C GLY A 41 7.00 0.79 -9.88
N VAL A 42 5.94 -0.02 -9.74
CA VAL A 42 4.76 0.37 -8.95
C VAL A 42 5.11 0.50 -7.46
N CYS A 43 6.09 -0.26 -6.95
CA CYS A 43 6.52 -0.18 -5.56
C CYS A 43 7.08 1.20 -5.20
N GLU A 44 7.92 1.74 -6.07
CA GLU A 44 8.59 3.03 -5.95
C GLU A 44 7.59 4.18 -6.17
N THR A 45 6.71 4.01 -7.17
CA THR A 45 5.65 4.97 -7.48
C THR A 45 4.68 5.13 -6.30
N LEU A 46 4.19 4.00 -5.74
CA LEU A 46 3.32 4.04 -4.57
C LEU A 46 4.01 4.64 -3.35
N SER A 47 5.29 4.30 -3.12
CA SER A 47 6.04 4.86 -2.00
C SER A 47 6.14 6.39 -2.11
N SER A 48 6.54 6.89 -3.29
CA SER A 48 6.69 8.33 -3.54
C SER A 48 5.37 9.08 -3.39
N LEU A 49 4.26 8.48 -3.88
CA LEU A 49 2.93 9.07 -3.75
C LEU A 49 2.43 9.07 -2.30
N ILE A 50 2.72 8.03 -1.53
CA ILE A 50 2.38 7.97 -0.11
C ILE A 50 3.15 9.06 0.65
N ASP A 51 4.45 9.23 0.39
CA ASP A 51 5.25 10.29 1.02
C ASP A 51 4.69 11.68 0.70
N LEU A 52 4.39 11.97 -0.56
CA LEU A 52 3.80 13.26 -0.97
C LEU A 52 2.48 13.52 -0.26
N LYS A 53 1.59 12.52 -0.20
CA LYS A 53 0.27 12.67 0.45
C LYS A 53 0.35 12.73 1.96
N VAL A 54 1.38 12.14 2.55
CA VAL A 54 1.69 12.31 3.96
C VAL A 54 2.08 13.77 4.25
N GLU A 55 2.98 14.35 3.45
CA GLU A 55 3.41 15.75 3.62
C GLU A 55 2.23 16.71 3.47
N GLU A 56 1.43 16.54 2.41
CA GLU A 56 0.20 17.32 2.17
C GLU A 56 -0.75 17.23 3.38
N ALA A 57 -0.94 16.03 3.94
CA ALA A 57 -1.83 15.83 5.07
C ALA A 57 -1.30 16.41 6.40
N LEU A 58 0.02 16.58 6.52
CA LEU A 58 0.65 17.19 7.69
C LEU A 58 0.66 18.72 7.64
N GLU A 59 0.77 19.29 6.44
CA GLU A 59 0.71 20.73 6.20
C GLU A 59 -0.72 21.28 6.27
N ALA A 60 -1.70 20.46 5.89
CA ALA A 60 -3.10 20.78 6.06
C ALA A 60 -3.42 20.93 7.56
N SER A 61 -3.55 22.17 8.03
CA SER A 61 -3.92 22.53 9.42
C SER A 61 -5.32 22.07 9.84
N ALA A 62 -6.03 21.35 8.97
CA ALA A 62 -7.37 20.84 9.20
C ALA A 62 -7.35 19.49 9.94
N SER A 63 -8.45 19.18 10.62
CA SER A 63 -8.62 17.94 11.36
C SER A 63 -8.24 16.72 10.50
N PRO A 64 -7.41 15.79 11.03
CA PRO A 64 -6.94 14.61 10.29
C PRO A 64 -8.07 13.62 9.94
N VAL A 65 -9.26 13.81 10.50
CA VAL A 65 -10.43 12.94 10.27
C VAL A 65 -11.17 13.40 9.01
N GLY A 66 -10.97 12.68 7.91
CA GLY A 66 -11.70 12.90 6.66
C GLY A 66 -10.88 13.49 5.51
N SER A 67 -9.63 13.87 5.75
CA SER A 67 -8.72 14.32 4.69
C SER A 67 -8.56 13.24 3.61
N LEU A 68 -8.71 13.66 2.36
CA LEU A 68 -8.59 12.82 1.18
C LEU A 68 -7.15 12.29 1.04
N ALA A 69 -6.15 13.09 1.45
CA ALA A 69 -4.76 12.67 1.51
C ALA A 69 -4.56 11.46 2.44
N TRP A 70 -5.17 11.44 3.63
CA TRP A 70 -5.10 10.28 4.52
C TRP A 70 -5.80 9.02 3.96
N LYS A 71 -6.83 9.19 3.13
CA LYS A 71 -7.45 8.07 2.41
C LYS A 71 -6.49 7.50 1.37
N VAL A 72 -5.80 8.36 0.62
CA VAL A 72 -4.76 7.95 -0.34
C VAL A 72 -3.64 7.20 0.37
N VAL A 73 -3.12 7.74 1.48
CA VAL A 73 -2.07 7.09 2.29
C VAL A 73 -2.51 5.69 2.74
N GLY A 74 -3.73 5.55 3.29
CA GLY A 74 -4.24 4.26 3.73
C GLY A 74 -4.42 3.25 2.58
N ALA A 75 -4.96 3.70 1.45
CA ALA A 75 -5.11 2.86 0.26
C ALA A 75 -3.76 2.42 -0.30
N GLY A 76 -2.76 3.32 -0.32
CA GLY A 76 -1.41 3.06 -0.82
C GLY A 76 -0.66 2.06 0.05
N LEU A 77 -0.69 2.24 1.37
CA LEU A 77 -0.11 1.28 2.33
C LEU A 77 -0.73 -0.12 2.17
N THR A 78 -2.03 -0.17 1.93
CA THR A 78 -2.73 -1.43 1.65
C THR A 78 -2.22 -2.02 0.33
N ALA A 79 -2.17 -1.27 -0.76
CA ALA A 79 -1.66 -1.75 -2.05
C ALA A 79 -0.22 -2.29 -1.94
N VAL A 80 0.68 -1.57 -1.25
CA VAL A 80 2.06 -2.01 -0.97
C VAL A 80 2.09 -3.36 -0.23
N SER A 81 1.21 -3.53 0.76
CA SER A 81 1.12 -4.78 1.54
C SER A 81 0.81 -5.98 0.65
N TYR A 82 -0.12 -5.82 -0.29
CA TYR A 82 -0.54 -6.90 -1.20
C TYR A 82 0.46 -7.12 -2.34
N LEU A 83 1.10 -6.07 -2.86
CA LEU A 83 2.20 -6.19 -3.84
C LEU A 83 3.38 -6.97 -3.27
N SER A 84 3.63 -6.82 -1.98
CA SER A 84 4.75 -7.43 -1.28
C SER A 84 4.42 -8.81 -0.68
N TYR A 85 3.14 -9.18 -0.66
CA TYR A 85 2.68 -10.42 -0.03
C TYR A 85 3.33 -11.64 -0.68
N ARG A 86 4.11 -12.39 0.10
CA ARG A 86 4.89 -13.56 -0.35
C ARG A 86 5.73 -13.28 -1.59
N HIS A 87 6.19 -12.05 -1.78
CA HIS A 87 6.95 -11.65 -2.97
C HIS A 87 8.27 -10.96 -2.56
N PRO A 88 9.37 -11.71 -2.38
CA PRO A 88 10.66 -11.20 -1.87
C PRO A 88 11.21 -9.99 -2.61
N SER A 89 11.17 -9.99 -3.94
CA SER A 89 11.70 -8.89 -4.77
C SER A 89 10.96 -7.58 -4.48
N ASN A 90 9.63 -7.58 -4.59
CA ASN A 90 8.79 -6.44 -4.20
C ASN A 90 8.96 -6.01 -2.73
N ARG A 91 9.09 -6.95 -1.78
CA ARG A 91 9.42 -6.58 -0.38
C ARG A 91 10.70 -5.76 -0.31
N HIS A 92 11.76 -6.24 -0.97
CA HIS A 92 13.03 -5.52 -1.02
C HIS A 92 12.88 -4.14 -1.68
N LYS A 93 12.19 -4.04 -2.82
CA LYS A 93 11.91 -2.76 -3.50
C LYS A 93 11.19 -1.79 -2.56
N CYS A 94 10.08 -2.21 -1.95
CA CYS A 94 9.33 -1.39 -1.00
C CYS A 94 10.12 -1.01 0.26
N LEU A 95 10.99 -1.89 0.79
CA LEU A 95 11.83 -1.57 1.94
C LEU A 95 12.96 -0.59 1.58
N SER A 96 13.50 -0.71 0.36
CA SER A 96 14.59 0.15 -0.13
C SER A 96 14.17 1.61 -0.30
N THR A 97 12.86 1.89 -0.42
CA THR A 97 12.37 3.27 -0.53
C THR A 97 12.45 4.06 0.77
N GLY A 98 12.60 3.40 1.92
CA GLY A 98 12.62 4.04 3.23
C GLY A 98 11.24 4.45 3.77
N LEU A 99 10.16 4.11 3.05
CA LEU A 99 8.78 4.54 3.34
C LEU A 99 8.37 4.20 4.78
N LEU A 100 8.62 2.97 5.24
CA LEU A 100 8.22 2.53 6.57
C LEU A 100 8.98 3.28 7.66
N GLN A 101 10.28 3.55 7.48
CA GLN A 101 11.08 4.32 8.43
C GLN A 101 10.56 5.76 8.52
N ARG A 102 10.28 6.40 7.38
CA ARG A 102 9.72 7.75 7.33
C ARG A 102 8.39 7.82 8.05
N ILE A 103 7.42 6.97 7.68
CA ILE A 103 6.09 7.01 8.30
C ILE A 103 6.14 6.68 9.79
N ASN A 104 7.04 5.79 10.22
CA ASN A 104 7.19 5.45 11.63
C ASN A 104 7.86 6.56 12.45
N SER A 105 8.70 7.38 11.82
CA SER A 105 9.35 8.54 12.45
C SER A 105 8.39 9.72 12.66
N MET A 106 7.28 9.74 11.92
CA MET A 106 6.23 10.73 12.11
C MET A 106 5.54 10.53 13.46
N ASN A 107 5.45 11.63 14.21
CA ASN A 107 4.94 11.64 15.58
C ASN A 107 3.55 10.97 15.65
N ARG A 108 3.45 9.86 16.41
CA ARG A 108 2.29 8.93 16.41
C ARG A 108 0.94 9.60 16.67
N CYS A 109 0.94 10.80 17.27
CA CYS A 109 -0.25 11.58 17.59
C CYS A 109 -0.95 12.20 16.37
N LYS A 110 -0.29 12.30 15.20
CA LYS A 110 -0.87 12.94 14.00
C LYS A 110 -1.51 11.96 13.02
N LEU A 111 -1.28 10.66 13.17
CA LEU A 111 -1.76 9.64 12.23
C LEU A 111 -3.18 9.18 12.57
N PRO A 112 -4.14 9.27 11.61
CA PRO A 112 -5.46 8.67 11.77
C PRO A 112 -5.38 7.18 12.06
N GLU A 113 -6.33 6.66 12.84
CA GLU A 113 -6.35 5.25 13.26
C GLU A 113 -6.33 4.27 12.09
N LYS A 114 -7.11 4.56 11.03
CA LYS A 114 -7.12 3.73 9.82
C LYS A 114 -5.74 3.63 9.16
N VAL A 115 -5.02 4.76 9.09
CA VAL A 115 -3.66 4.80 8.52
C VAL A 115 -2.69 4.02 9.39
N ARG A 116 -2.80 4.12 10.74
CA ARG A 116 -2.00 3.31 11.66
C ARG A 116 -2.22 1.80 11.45
N SER A 117 -3.47 1.39 11.27
CA SER A 117 -3.80 -0.02 10.98
C SER A 117 -3.20 -0.48 9.64
N CYS A 118 -3.34 0.31 8.58
CA CYS A 118 -2.74 0.03 7.28
C CYS A 118 -1.20 -0.05 7.36
N LEU A 119 -0.56 0.86 8.10
CA LEU A 119 0.89 0.87 8.32
C LEU A 119 1.34 -0.40 9.06
N GLN A 120 0.60 -0.82 10.09
CA GLN A 120 0.93 -2.02 10.83
C GLN A 120 0.80 -3.27 9.96
N SER A 121 -0.25 -3.34 9.13
CA SER A 121 -0.40 -4.41 8.13
C SER A 121 0.76 -4.43 7.13
N ALA A 122 1.13 -3.26 6.59
CA ALA A 122 2.26 -3.13 5.66
C ALA A 122 3.57 -3.58 6.30
N LYS A 123 3.84 -3.17 7.55
CA LYS A 123 5.00 -3.63 8.31
C LYS A 123 5.03 -5.15 8.40
N THR A 124 3.95 -5.77 8.89
CA THR A 124 3.88 -7.24 9.00
C THR A 124 4.17 -7.91 7.67
N MET A 125 3.53 -7.47 6.59
CA MET A 125 3.66 -8.11 5.28
C MET A 125 5.06 -7.91 4.64
N LEU A 126 5.70 -6.77 4.92
CA LEU A 126 7.05 -6.47 4.44
C LEU A 126 8.14 -7.17 5.27
N THR A 127 7.91 -7.40 6.57
CA THR A 127 8.88 -8.01 7.48
C THR A 127 8.65 -9.49 7.74
N VAL A 128 7.53 -10.08 7.30
CA VAL A 128 7.37 -11.55 7.29
C VAL A 128 8.45 -12.08 6.36
N THR A 129 9.53 -12.60 6.92
CA THR A 129 10.44 -13.51 6.24
C THR A 129 9.68 -14.82 6.01
N ASP A 130 9.77 -15.37 4.80
CA ASP A 130 9.30 -16.73 4.55
C ASP A 130 10.09 -17.65 5.48
N ALA A 131 9.50 -18.00 6.62
CA ALA A 131 9.96 -19.16 7.36
C ALA A 131 9.85 -20.33 6.39
N PRO A 132 10.91 -21.13 6.18
CA PRO A 132 10.78 -22.29 5.32
C PRO A 132 9.65 -23.14 5.89
N LEU A 133 8.62 -23.37 5.08
CA LEU A 133 7.73 -24.51 5.27
C LEU A 133 8.64 -25.72 5.17
N ALA A 134 9.22 -26.13 6.30
CA ALA A 134 9.97 -27.35 6.42
C ALA A 134 9.04 -28.44 5.92
N SER A 135 9.36 -28.98 4.74
CA SER A 135 8.67 -30.13 4.20
C SER A 135 8.83 -31.25 5.22
N ALA A 136 7.78 -31.55 5.97
CA ALA A 136 7.60 -32.84 6.61
C ALA A 136 7.33 -33.87 5.49
N GLY A 137 8.37 -34.12 4.69
CA GLY A 137 8.41 -35.08 3.62
C GLY A 137 9.73 -35.82 3.74
N GLY A 138 9.66 -37.09 4.17
CA GLY A 138 10.78 -38.02 4.07
C GLY A 138 11.30 -38.55 5.39
N LYS A 139 10.67 -39.61 5.89
CA LYS A 139 11.44 -40.79 6.29
C LYS A 139 10.59 -42.06 6.17
N GLY A 140 10.44 -42.52 4.93
CA GLY A 140 10.36 -43.95 4.65
C GLY A 140 11.77 -44.44 4.32
N GLY A 141 12.18 -45.57 4.88
CA GLY A 141 13.41 -46.28 4.53
C GLY A 141 14.34 -46.53 5.71
N GLY A 142 14.41 -47.80 6.12
CA GLY A 142 15.27 -48.36 7.15
C GLY A 142 14.58 -49.51 7.86
#